data_AF-A0A969LI62-F1
#
_entry.id   AF-A0A969LI62-F1
#
_cell.length_a   1.000
_cell.length_b   1.000
_cell.length_c   1.000
_cell.angle_alpha   90.00
_cell.angle_beta   90.00
_cell.angle_gamma   90.00
#
_symmetry.space_group_name_H-M   'P 1'
#
loop_
_entity.id
_entity.type
_entity.pdbx_description
1 polymer ?
#
loop_
_entity_poly.entity_id
_entity_poly.type
_entity_poly.pdbx_seq_one_letter_code
_entity_poly.pdbx_strand_id
1 'polypeptide(L)'
;MRRLTATTPVLAAAALLTGSAFAHHSMSMFDMSKVEVIEGKVARLEWTNPHMYLAIETKGPDGKPALVEGEGVGITQALVDGLKREDLKPGTQVVVRVNPNRSGWGKQVRILDVTTQDGEIHPFYAANTRTRVLKPAASIAGHWAPNRASTGAAFGAMAAFPLNADAKAIQAKDLGDGLCYVEPAPFGAILDELRTIDVGQNEIVMKFDNTGDHFERIVHMTATHPVNVQPTKHGHSIGRWTATPSSSTPSPSRPTGPASAQACRRARPSTPSSDSC
;
A
#
# COMPACT_ATOMS: atom_id res chain seq x y z
N MET A 1 38.86 -24.92 -43.38
CA MET A 1 37.98 -23.85 -42.86
C MET A 1 36.74 -24.51 -42.25
N ARG A 2 36.68 -24.68 -40.92
CA ARG A 2 35.52 -25.28 -40.23
C ARG A 2 34.53 -24.17 -39.88
N ARG A 3 33.29 -24.31 -40.34
CA ARG A 3 32.19 -23.35 -40.13
C ARG A 3 31.74 -23.42 -38.66
N LEU A 4 31.78 -22.28 -37.97
CA LEU A 4 31.13 -22.07 -36.68
C LEU A 4 29.62 -22.02 -36.93
N THR A 5 28.90 -23.09 -36.57
CA THR A 5 27.43 -23.09 -36.58
C THR A 5 26.91 -22.45 -35.30
N ALA A 6 26.09 -21.43 -35.49
CA ALA A 6 25.45 -20.61 -34.48
C ALA A 6 24.60 -21.42 -33.48
N THR A 7 24.96 -21.33 -32.20
CA THR A 7 24.13 -21.77 -31.07
C THR A 7 24.03 -20.63 -30.07
N THR A 8 23.39 -19.52 -30.46
CA THR A 8 23.09 -18.42 -29.53
C THR A 8 21.95 -17.55 -30.04
N PRO A 9 20.69 -18.01 -29.97
CA PRO A 9 19.65 -17.04 -29.59
C PRO A 9 18.61 -17.58 -28.60
N VAL A 10 18.73 -18.81 -28.10
CA VAL A 10 17.68 -19.39 -27.23
C VAL A 10 17.75 -18.89 -25.78
N LEU A 11 18.94 -18.51 -25.30
CA LEU A 11 19.09 -18.04 -23.90
C LEU A 11 18.54 -16.63 -23.65
N ALA A 12 18.47 -15.78 -24.68
CA ALA A 12 17.98 -14.40 -24.54
C ALA A 12 16.44 -14.31 -24.48
N ALA A 13 15.73 -15.28 -25.06
CA ALA A 13 14.26 -15.31 -25.04
C ALA A 13 13.68 -15.77 -23.68
N ALA A 14 14.45 -16.52 -22.89
CA ALA A 14 14.02 -16.99 -21.56
C ALA A 14 14.09 -15.91 -20.47
N ALA A 15 14.87 -14.84 -20.68
CA ALA A 15 15.01 -13.74 -19.72
C ALA A 15 13.82 -12.76 -19.72
N LEU A 16 12.93 -12.82 -20.71
CA LEU A 16 11.77 -11.93 -20.84
C LEU A 16 10.50 -12.46 -20.15
N LEU A 17 10.60 -13.60 -19.46
CA LEU A 17 9.50 -14.22 -18.71
C LEU A 17 9.63 -14.04 -17.19
N THR A 18 10.35 -13.02 -16.73
CA THR A 18 10.28 -12.60 -15.32
C THR A 18 8.95 -11.88 -15.08
N GLY A 19 7.86 -12.65 -15.05
CA GLY A 19 6.63 -12.18 -14.41
C GLY A 19 6.97 -11.83 -12.97
N SER A 20 6.59 -10.62 -12.54
CA SER A 20 6.64 -10.25 -11.12
C SER A 20 5.86 -11.30 -10.34
N ALA A 21 6.56 -12.18 -9.63
CA ALA A 21 5.92 -13.15 -8.77
C ALA A 21 5.29 -12.37 -7.61
N PHE A 22 3.97 -12.18 -7.66
CA PHE A 22 3.19 -11.69 -6.53
C PHE A 22 3.12 -12.80 -5.48
N ALA A 23 4.21 -12.96 -4.72
CA ALA A 23 4.19 -13.77 -3.53
C ALA A 23 3.56 -12.96 -2.39
N HIS A 24 2.29 -13.20 -2.07
CA HIS A 24 1.83 -12.88 -0.72
C HIS A 24 2.45 -13.93 0.20
N HIS A 25 3.51 -13.58 0.94
CA HIS A 25 4.17 -14.53 1.81
C HIS A 25 3.20 -15.02 2.90
N SER A 26 3.09 -16.33 3.08
CA SER A 26 2.26 -16.92 4.12
C SER A 26 2.77 -16.52 5.51
N MET A 27 1.88 -16.00 6.35
CA MET A 27 2.19 -15.70 7.76
C MET A 27 2.27 -16.96 8.64
N SER A 28 2.07 -18.15 8.07
CA SER A 28 2.04 -19.43 8.81
C SER A 28 3.34 -19.77 9.53
N MET A 29 4.47 -19.25 9.04
CA MET A 29 5.79 -19.45 9.65
C MET A 29 5.96 -18.77 11.01
N PHE A 30 5.08 -17.82 11.37
CA PHE A 30 5.16 -17.08 12.63
C PHE A 30 4.22 -17.64 13.69
N ASP A 31 4.67 -17.60 14.94
CA ASP A 31 3.83 -17.90 16.10
C ASP A 31 3.00 -16.68 16.50
N MET A 32 1.84 -16.52 15.85
CA MET A 32 0.91 -15.42 16.07
C MET A 32 0.32 -15.35 17.50
N SER A 33 0.51 -16.41 18.30
CA SER A 33 0.05 -16.46 19.70
C SER A 33 1.04 -15.82 20.68
N LYS A 34 2.27 -15.53 20.23
CA LYS A 34 3.35 -15.00 21.06
C LYS A 34 3.78 -13.61 20.63
N VAL A 35 4.11 -12.78 21.61
CA VAL A 35 4.77 -11.49 21.40
C VAL A 35 6.08 -11.50 22.17
N GLU A 36 7.18 -11.30 21.46
CA GLU A 36 8.51 -11.15 22.03
C GLU A 36 8.99 -9.70 21.82
N VAL A 37 9.87 -9.24 22.70
CA VAL A 37 10.48 -7.91 22.63
C VAL A 37 11.95 -8.07 22.30
N ILE A 38 12.40 -7.33 21.29
CA ILE A 38 13.79 -7.27 20.86
C ILE A 38 14.28 -5.84 21.04
N GLU A 39 15.33 -5.68 21.84
CA GLU A 39 16.06 -4.43 21.94
C GLU A 39 17.31 -4.52 21.07
N GLY A 40 17.59 -3.46 20.32
CA GLY A 40 18.73 -3.50 19.41
C GLY A 40 18.97 -2.18 18.68
N LYS A 41 19.81 -2.30 17.66
CA LYS A 41 20.19 -1.20 16.77
C LYS A 41 19.76 -1.52 15.37
N VAL A 42 19.20 -0.55 14.65
CA VAL A 42 18.93 -0.72 13.23
C VAL A 42 20.23 -0.96 12.48
N ALA A 43 20.34 -2.11 11.83
CA ALA A 43 21.47 -2.48 10.98
C ALA A 43 21.23 -2.00 9.55
N ARG A 44 20.00 -2.20 9.05
CA ARG A 44 19.59 -1.86 7.69
C ARG A 44 18.10 -1.58 7.63
N LEU A 45 17.74 -0.56 6.86
CA LEU A 45 16.38 -0.26 6.45
C LEU A 45 16.33 -0.25 4.93
N GLU A 46 15.56 -1.16 4.34
CA GLU A 46 15.18 -1.10 2.94
C GLU A 46 13.88 -0.34 2.83
N TRP A 47 13.99 0.95 2.48
CA TRP A 47 12.86 1.84 2.29
C TRP A 47 12.36 1.75 0.85
N THR A 48 11.79 0.59 0.51
CA THR A 48 11.22 0.28 -0.82
C THR A 48 9.80 -0.24 -0.69
N ASN A 49 9.04 -0.22 -1.78
CA ASN A 49 7.73 -0.85 -1.91
C ASN A 49 7.84 -2.22 -2.60
N PRO A 50 6.86 -3.14 -2.43
CA PRO A 50 5.56 -2.99 -1.73
C PRO A 50 5.66 -2.95 -0.20
N HIS A 51 6.77 -3.42 0.36
CA HIS A 51 6.98 -3.50 1.79
C HIS A 51 8.39 -3.07 2.15
N MET A 52 8.52 -2.21 3.16
CA MET A 52 9.84 -1.90 3.71
C MET A 52 10.39 -3.13 4.46
N TYR A 53 11.71 -3.23 4.54
CA TYR A 53 12.37 -4.31 5.29
C TYR A 53 13.29 -3.74 6.35
N LEU A 54 13.25 -4.29 7.56
CA LEU A 54 14.07 -3.83 8.69
C LEU A 54 14.92 -4.97 9.22
N ALA A 55 16.22 -4.72 9.36
CA ALA A 55 17.15 -5.61 10.04
C ALA A 55 17.73 -4.92 11.29
N ILE A 56 17.78 -5.66 12.39
CA ILE A 56 18.13 -5.19 13.72
C ILE A 56 19.28 -6.03 14.25
N GLU A 57 20.39 -5.37 14.57
CA GLU A 57 21.47 -5.93 15.37
C GLU A 57 21.00 -6.05 16.83
N THR A 58 21.02 -7.26 17.37
CA THR A 58 20.63 -7.55 18.76
C THR A 58 21.55 -8.63 19.36
N LYS A 59 21.18 -9.16 20.53
CA LYS A 59 21.83 -10.34 21.14
C LYS A 59 20.84 -11.48 21.24
N GLY A 60 21.31 -12.69 20.97
CA GLY A 60 20.53 -13.91 21.15
C GLY A 60 20.36 -14.30 22.61
N PRO A 61 19.57 -15.36 22.88
CA PRO A 61 19.38 -15.89 24.22
C PRO A 61 20.69 -16.34 24.87
N ASP A 62 21.70 -16.69 24.07
CA ASP A 62 23.04 -17.06 24.52
C ASP A 62 23.99 -15.85 24.70
N GLY A 63 23.46 -14.63 24.55
CA GLY A 63 24.21 -13.37 24.66
C GLY A 63 25.09 -13.04 23.45
N LYS A 64 25.13 -13.89 22.41
CA LYS A 64 25.93 -13.65 21.23
C LYS A 64 25.28 -12.65 20.29
N PRO A 65 26.06 -11.89 19.49
CA PRO A 65 25.53 -11.01 18.48
C PRO A 65 24.61 -11.73 17.49
N ALA A 66 23.59 -11.01 17.06
CA ALA A 66 22.49 -11.51 16.28
C ALA A 66 22.03 -10.49 15.25
N LEU A 67 21.50 -10.99 14.14
CA LEU A 67 20.69 -10.19 13.22
C LEU A 67 19.29 -10.78 13.19
N VAL A 68 18.30 -9.94 13.53
CA VAL A 68 16.89 -10.28 13.36
C VAL A 68 16.31 -9.35 12.32
N GLU A 69 15.51 -9.90 11.42
CA GLU A 69 14.95 -9.14 10.32
C GLU A 69 13.49 -9.51 10.07
N GLY A 70 12.76 -8.56 9.50
CA GLY A 70 11.36 -8.73 9.19
C GLY A 70 10.85 -7.66 8.25
N GLU A 71 9.78 -8.02 7.57
CA GLU A 71 9.03 -7.15 6.69
C GLU A 71 8.18 -6.15 7.50
N GLY A 72 7.97 -4.97 6.94
CA GLY A 72 7.07 -3.93 7.43
C GLY A 72 5.93 -3.59 6.48
N VAL A 73 5.27 -2.47 6.73
CA VAL A 73 4.21 -1.96 5.83
C VAL A 73 4.81 -1.31 4.58
N GLY A 74 3.98 -1.06 3.58
CA GLY A 74 4.37 -0.20 2.46
C GLY A 74 4.69 1.23 2.92
N ILE A 75 5.56 1.90 2.18
CA ILE A 75 6.06 3.23 2.54
C ILE A 75 4.91 4.23 2.69
N THR A 76 3.89 4.15 1.83
CA THR A 76 2.75 5.07 1.92
C THR A 76 2.07 4.97 3.27
N GLN A 77 1.82 3.75 3.76
CA GLN A 77 1.22 3.54 5.07
C GLN A 77 2.15 4.01 6.20
N ALA A 78 3.45 3.71 6.12
CA ALA A 78 4.45 4.17 7.08
C ALA A 78 4.43 5.71 7.25
N LEU A 79 4.46 6.44 6.14
CA LEU A 79 4.42 7.90 6.15
C LEU A 79 3.15 8.46 6.80
N VAL A 80 2.01 7.82 6.56
CA VAL A 80 0.72 8.26 7.15
C VAL A 80 0.62 7.90 8.63
N ASP A 81 1.33 6.85 9.04
CA ASP A 81 1.52 6.51 10.45
C ASP A 81 2.54 7.42 11.13
N GLY A 82 3.20 8.29 10.37
CA GLY A 82 4.16 9.29 10.85
C GLY A 82 5.59 8.78 10.90
N LEU A 83 5.87 7.57 10.40
CA LEU A 83 7.22 7.05 10.27
C LEU A 83 7.88 7.65 9.03
N LYS A 84 9.03 8.29 9.23
CA LYS A 84 9.91 8.77 8.16
C LYS A 84 11.12 7.87 8.04
N ARG A 85 11.78 7.92 6.89
CA ARG A 85 12.96 7.08 6.60
C ARG A 85 14.08 7.33 7.61
N GLU A 86 14.27 8.58 8.00
CA GLU A 86 15.31 9.02 8.92
C GLU A 86 15.13 8.52 10.36
N ASP A 87 13.89 8.22 10.76
CA ASP A 87 13.57 7.72 12.11
C ASP A 87 14.19 6.34 12.34
N LEU A 88 14.35 5.54 11.28
CA LEU A 88 14.93 4.19 11.31
C LEU A 88 16.22 4.06 10.47
N LYS A 89 17.02 5.12 10.39
CA LYS A 89 18.34 5.03 9.76
C LYS A 89 19.26 4.02 10.49
N PRO A 90 20.25 3.42 9.79
CA PRO A 90 21.24 2.57 10.44
C PRO A 90 21.89 3.27 11.64
N GLY A 91 22.01 2.56 12.76
CA GLY A 91 22.51 3.09 14.02
C GLY A 91 21.44 3.54 15.02
N THR A 92 20.17 3.69 14.61
CA THR A 92 19.09 4.04 15.55
C THR A 92 18.85 2.92 16.56
N GLN A 93 18.77 3.25 17.85
CA GLN A 93 18.34 2.29 18.87
C GLN A 93 16.83 2.15 18.87
N VAL A 94 16.37 0.91 18.95
CA VAL A 94 14.95 0.56 18.85
C VAL A 94 14.56 -0.54 19.83
N VAL A 95 13.29 -0.51 20.23
CA VAL A 95 12.61 -1.61 20.91
C VAL A 95 11.52 -2.11 19.99
N VAL A 96 11.52 -3.41 19.69
CA VAL A 96 10.69 -3.98 18.63
C VAL A 96 9.85 -5.12 19.18
N ARG A 97 8.54 -5.06 18.97
CA ARG A 97 7.62 -6.17 19.29
C ARG A 97 7.46 -7.07 18.08
N VAL A 98 7.55 -8.38 18.28
CA VAL A 98 7.54 -9.35 17.17
C VAL A 98 6.69 -10.58 17.47
N ASN A 99 6.12 -11.19 16.42
CA ASN A 99 5.80 -12.62 16.49
C ASN A 99 7.03 -13.42 16.04
N PRO A 100 7.54 -14.36 16.85
CA PRO A 100 8.73 -15.12 16.53
C PRO A 100 8.48 -16.12 15.41
N ASN A 101 9.55 -16.55 14.75
CA ASN A 101 9.50 -17.67 13.82
C ASN A 101 9.26 -18.99 14.56
N ARG A 102 8.37 -19.84 14.05
CA ARG A 102 8.13 -21.17 14.60
C ARG A 102 9.36 -22.08 14.50
N SER A 103 10.25 -21.84 13.53
CA SER A 103 11.49 -22.59 13.36
C SER A 103 12.61 -22.16 14.31
N GLY A 104 12.35 -21.20 15.22
CA GLY A 104 13.27 -20.81 16.28
C GLY A 104 14.03 -19.51 16.02
N TRP A 105 14.96 -19.23 16.93
CA TRP A 105 15.69 -17.97 17.01
C TRP A 105 16.67 -17.76 15.84
N GLY A 106 16.94 -16.50 15.48
CA GLY A 106 17.85 -16.14 14.39
C GLY A 106 17.25 -16.35 13.00
N LYS A 107 15.93 -16.54 12.94
CA LYS A 107 15.13 -16.55 11.71
C LYS A 107 14.35 -15.25 11.58
N GLN A 108 13.79 -15.03 10.40
CA GLN A 108 12.92 -13.90 10.14
C GLN A 108 11.76 -13.87 11.11
N VAL A 109 11.39 -12.68 11.57
CA VAL A 109 10.28 -12.43 12.49
C VAL A 109 9.21 -11.57 11.82
N ARG A 110 8.00 -11.59 12.37
CA ARG A 110 6.95 -10.65 11.97
C ARG A 110 6.97 -9.46 12.90
N ILE A 111 7.38 -8.30 12.40
CA ILE A 111 7.48 -7.07 13.19
C ILE A 111 6.08 -6.50 13.40
N LEU A 112 5.67 -6.32 14.66
CA LEU A 112 4.39 -5.72 15.02
C LEU A 112 4.50 -4.19 15.02
N ASP A 113 5.50 -3.67 15.71
CA ASP A 113 5.80 -2.25 15.82
C ASP A 113 7.24 -2.04 16.28
N VAL A 114 7.72 -0.84 16.01
CA VAL A 114 9.05 -0.35 16.37
C VAL A 114 8.88 0.89 17.22
N THR A 115 9.49 0.91 18.39
CA THR A 115 9.58 2.07 19.26
C THR A 115 10.96 2.71 19.13
N THR A 116 11.01 3.98 18.76
CA THR A 116 12.23 4.78 18.65
C THR A 116 12.62 5.41 19.99
N GLN A 117 13.83 5.99 20.07
CA GLN A 117 14.39 6.52 21.33
C GLN A 117 13.57 7.68 21.94
N ASP A 118 12.83 8.41 21.11
CA ASP A 118 11.90 9.46 21.53
C ASP A 118 10.59 8.91 22.10
N GLY A 119 10.41 7.58 22.11
CA GLY A 119 9.23 6.90 22.62
C GLY A 119 8.08 6.81 21.61
N GLU A 120 8.26 7.30 20.38
CA GLU A 120 7.27 7.15 19.32
C GLU A 120 7.16 5.67 18.91
N ILE A 121 5.91 5.20 18.81
CA ILE A 121 5.59 3.84 18.35
C ILE A 121 5.15 3.92 16.89
N HIS A 122 5.92 3.26 16.03
CA HIS A 122 5.67 3.14 14.61
C HIS A 122 5.10 1.75 14.31
N PRO A 123 3.81 1.65 13.93
CA PRO A 123 3.19 0.37 13.64
C PRO A 123 3.77 -0.22 12.34
N PHE A 124 4.08 -1.51 12.40
CA PHE A 124 4.34 -2.33 11.22
C PHE A 124 3.08 -3.17 11.00
N TYR A 125 3.07 -4.44 11.42
CA TYR A 125 1.90 -5.29 11.28
C TYR A 125 0.82 -5.11 12.37
N ALA A 126 1.09 -4.33 13.42
CA ALA A 126 0.08 -3.93 14.40
C ALA A 126 -0.91 -2.92 13.82
N ALA A 127 -2.15 -2.93 14.32
CA ALA A 127 -3.13 -1.92 13.95
C ALA A 127 -2.69 -0.54 14.49
N ASN A 128 -2.78 0.50 13.66
CA ASN A 128 -2.60 1.86 14.13
C ASN A 128 -3.87 2.35 14.85
N THR A 129 -3.71 2.83 16.09
CA THR A 129 -4.77 3.44 16.90
C THR A 129 -4.72 4.97 16.93
N ARG A 130 -3.76 5.60 16.24
CA ARG A 130 -3.65 7.07 16.13
C ARG A 130 -4.95 7.63 15.56
N THR A 131 -5.59 8.49 16.34
CA THR A 131 -6.77 9.23 15.87
C THR A 131 -6.32 10.27 14.85
N ARG A 132 -6.78 10.12 13.61
CA ARG A 132 -6.49 11.08 12.54
C ARG A 132 -7.65 12.05 12.40
N VAL A 133 -7.39 13.34 12.53
CA VAL A 133 -8.36 14.38 12.19
C VAL A 133 -8.21 14.69 10.70
N LEU A 134 -9.11 14.13 9.89
CA LEU A 134 -9.15 14.43 8.46
C LEU A 134 -9.66 15.86 8.25
N LYS A 135 -8.86 16.65 7.53
CA LYS A 135 -9.29 17.96 7.04
C LYS A 135 -9.85 17.77 5.64
N PRO A 136 -11.01 18.38 5.30
CA PRO A 136 -11.50 18.37 3.93
C PRO A 136 -10.43 18.90 2.97
N ALA A 137 -10.17 18.16 1.90
CA ALA A 137 -9.25 18.61 0.86
C ALA A 137 -9.96 19.63 -0.04
N ALA A 138 -9.26 20.70 -0.41
CA ALA A 138 -9.76 21.71 -1.35
C ALA A 138 -9.65 21.27 -2.82
N SER A 139 -8.88 20.22 -3.08
CA SER A 139 -8.62 19.66 -4.41
C SER A 139 -8.35 18.16 -4.28
N ILE A 140 -8.52 17.43 -5.39
CA ILE A 140 -8.01 16.07 -5.49
C ILE A 140 -6.48 16.04 -5.68
N ALA A 141 -5.85 17.17 -6.01
CA ALA A 141 -4.41 17.24 -6.18
C ALA A 141 -3.66 17.05 -4.85
N GLY A 142 -2.46 16.48 -4.92
CA GLY A 142 -1.55 16.34 -3.78
C GLY A 142 -1.13 14.91 -3.52
N HIS A 143 -0.63 14.67 -2.31
CA HIS A 143 -0.18 13.35 -1.88
C HIS A 143 -1.33 12.53 -1.32
N TRP A 144 -1.41 11.29 -1.75
CA TRP A 144 -2.47 10.38 -1.33
C TRP A 144 -1.88 9.19 -0.61
N ALA A 145 -2.73 8.61 0.23
CA ALA A 145 -2.45 7.38 0.89
C ALA A 145 -3.74 6.64 1.20
N PRO A 146 -3.91 5.42 0.69
CA PRO A 146 -5.03 4.61 1.09
C PRO A 146 -4.87 4.25 2.57
N ASN A 147 -5.96 4.32 3.32
CA ASN A 147 -5.96 3.72 4.65
C ASN A 147 -6.24 2.22 4.50
N ARG A 148 -5.57 1.37 5.28
CA ARG A 148 -5.67 -0.10 5.19
C ARG A 148 -7.10 -0.63 5.28
N ALA A 149 -7.96 -0.01 6.08
CA ALA A 149 -9.36 -0.40 6.20
C ALA A 149 -10.13 -0.15 4.90
N SER A 150 -9.88 0.98 4.23
CA SER A 150 -10.43 1.32 2.91
C SER A 150 -9.87 0.42 1.82
N THR A 151 -8.59 0.04 1.86
CA THR A 151 -8.03 -0.95 0.94
C THR A 151 -8.72 -2.30 1.12
N GLY A 152 -8.89 -2.76 2.36
CA GLY A 152 -9.65 -3.98 2.69
C GLY A 152 -11.09 -3.94 2.17
N ALA A 153 -11.79 -2.82 2.37
CA ALA A 153 -13.14 -2.61 1.85
C ALA A 153 -13.18 -2.62 0.32
N ALA A 154 -12.19 -2.02 -0.35
CA ALA A 154 -12.06 -2.02 -1.81
C ALA A 154 -11.83 -3.43 -2.36
N PHE A 155 -10.98 -4.24 -1.71
CA PHE A 155 -10.82 -5.66 -2.05
C PHE A 155 -12.13 -6.44 -1.93
N GLY A 156 -12.87 -6.23 -0.83
CA GLY A 156 -14.18 -6.84 -0.64
C GLY A 156 -15.18 -6.43 -1.73
N ALA A 157 -15.19 -5.16 -2.13
CA ALA A 157 -16.06 -4.66 -3.18
C ALA A 157 -15.71 -5.22 -4.57
N MET A 158 -14.42 -5.37 -4.88
CA MET A 158 -13.96 -5.94 -6.17
C MET A 158 -14.46 -7.36 -6.40
N ALA A 159 -14.55 -8.18 -5.35
CA ALA A 159 -15.09 -9.52 -5.45
C ALA A 159 -16.56 -9.55 -5.95
N ALA A 160 -17.27 -8.42 -5.85
CA ALA A 160 -18.65 -8.27 -6.29
C ALA A 160 -18.81 -7.51 -7.63
N PHE A 161 -17.71 -7.14 -8.31
CA PHE A 161 -17.81 -6.40 -9.56
C PHE A 161 -18.49 -7.23 -10.66
N PRO A 162 -19.43 -6.64 -11.43
CA PRO A 162 -20.12 -7.36 -12.49
C PRO A 162 -19.14 -7.63 -13.65
N LEU A 163 -18.78 -8.90 -13.84
CA LEU A 163 -17.93 -9.34 -14.94
C LEU A 163 -18.76 -9.69 -16.19
N ASN A 164 -18.29 -9.25 -17.36
CA ASN A 164 -18.84 -9.68 -18.64
C ASN A 164 -18.38 -11.11 -19.00
N ALA A 165 -18.88 -11.66 -20.11
CA ALA A 165 -18.57 -13.04 -20.51
C ALA A 165 -17.07 -13.28 -20.74
N ASP A 166 -16.39 -12.35 -21.40
CA ASP A 166 -14.96 -12.44 -21.70
C ASP A 166 -14.11 -12.43 -20.42
N ALA A 167 -14.41 -11.53 -19.48
CA ALA A 167 -13.72 -11.44 -18.20
C ALA A 167 -13.91 -12.72 -17.35
N LYS A 168 -15.11 -13.31 -17.38
CA LYS A 168 -15.38 -14.59 -16.71
C LYS A 168 -14.59 -15.74 -17.33
N ALA A 169 -14.44 -15.76 -18.66
CA ALA A 169 -13.66 -16.78 -19.36
C ALA A 169 -12.16 -16.70 -19.03
N ILE A 170 -11.60 -15.49 -18.98
CA ILE A 170 -10.22 -15.25 -18.55
C ILE A 170 -10.03 -15.73 -17.11
N GLN A 171 -10.93 -15.31 -16.20
CA GLN A 171 -10.85 -15.70 -14.79
C GLN A 171 -10.92 -17.23 -14.59
N ALA A 172 -11.78 -17.91 -15.33
CA ALA A 172 -11.88 -19.37 -15.27
C ALA A 172 -10.59 -20.06 -15.77
N LYS A 173 -9.95 -19.52 -16.80
CA LYS A 173 -8.66 -20.01 -17.30
C LYS A 173 -7.57 -19.83 -16.24
N ASP A 174 -7.46 -18.64 -15.66
CA ASP A 174 -6.40 -18.32 -14.69
C ASP A 174 -6.52 -19.14 -13.38
N LEU A 175 -7.77 -19.44 -12.95
CA LEU A 175 -8.02 -20.38 -11.85
C LEU A 175 -7.57 -21.82 -12.19
N GLY A 176 -7.73 -22.24 -13.44
CA GLY A 176 -7.31 -23.55 -13.93
C GLY A 176 -5.78 -23.74 -13.94
N ASP A 177 -5.02 -22.65 -14.04
CA ASP A 177 -3.56 -22.64 -14.06
C ASP A 177 -2.92 -22.71 -12.65
N GLY A 178 -3.73 -22.92 -11.61
CA GLY A 178 -3.25 -23.15 -10.23
C GLY A 178 -3.00 -21.89 -9.40
N LEU A 179 -3.40 -20.71 -9.88
CA LEU A 179 -3.42 -19.51 -9.06
C LEU A 179 -4.49 -19.65 -7.96
N CYS A 180 -4.08 -19.48 -6.69
CA CYS A 180 -5.02 -19.51 -5.57
C CYS A 180 -6.00 -18.32 -5.57
N TYR A 181 -5.70 -17.28 -6.35
CA TYR A 181 -6.50 -16.08 -6.51
C TYR A 181 -6.25 -15.46 -7.89
N VAL A 182 -7.31 -15.09 -8.60
CA VAL A 182 -7.22 -14.30 -9.84
C VAL A 182 -7.55 -12.87 -9.50
N GLU A 183 -6.57 -11.99 -9.67
CA GLU A 183 -6.66 -10.56 -9.42
C GLU A 183 -7.65 -9.91 -10.41
N PRO A 184 -8.83 -9.42 -9.96
CA PRO A 184 -9.84 -8.91 -10.88
C PRO A 184 -9.39 -7.59 -11.51
N ALA A 185 -9.38 -7.46 -12.83
CA ALA A 185 -9.09 -6.18 -13.46
C ALA A 185 -10.15 -5.12 -13.07
N PRO A 186 -9.75 -3.90 -12.66
CA PRO A 186 -8.39 -3.37 -12.61
C PRO A 186 -7.77 -3.45 -11.20
N PHE A 187 -7.29 -4.63 -10.79
CA PHE A 187 -6.67 -4.85 -9.48
C PHE A 187 -5.49 -3.90 -9.24
N GLY A 188 -4.64 -3.72 -10.26
CA GLY A 188 -3.54 -2.76 -10.25
C GLY A 188 -3.94 -1.28 -10.24
N ALA A 189 -5.23 -0.93 -10.38
CA ALA A 189 -5.71 0.44 -10.13
C ALA A 189 -6.15 0.66 -8.67
N ILE A 190 -6.32 -0.42 -7.90
CA ILE A 190 -6.82 -0.40 -6.52
C ILE A 190 -5.72 -0.76 -5.53
N LEU A 191 -4.85 -1.70 -5.88
CA LEU A 191 -3.73 -2.11 -5.04
C LEU A 191 -2.60 -1.11 -5.02
N ASP A 192 -2.58 -0.20 -5.98
CA ASP A 192 -1.41 0.59 -6.16
C ASP A 192 -1.37 1.75 -5.17
N GLU A 193 -0.20 1.93 -4.56
CA GLU A 193 0.11 3.01 -3.64
C GLU A 193 0.10 4.32 -4.42
N LEU A 194 -1.09 4.86 -4.66
CA LEU A 194 -1.27 6.19 -5.24
C LEU A 194 -0.48 7.19 -4.40
N ARG A 195 0.63 7.69 -4.95
CA ARG A 195 1.51 8.64 -4.28
C ARG A 195 1.02 10.05 -4.47
N THR A 196 0.71 10.40 -5.71
CA THR A 196 0.32 11.76 -6.08
C THR A 196 -0.79 11.78 -7.11
N ILE A 197 -1.61 12.82 -7.02
CA ILE A 197 -2.46 13.28 -8.11
C ILE A 197 -1.99 14.68 -8.48
N ASP A 198 -1.55 14.84 -9.72
CA ASP A 198 -1.21 16.12 -10.32
C ASP A 198 -2.38 16.54 -11.23
N VAL A 199 -3.00 17.69 -10.94
CA VAL A 199 -4.14 18.21 -11.71
C VAL A 199 -3.66 19.32 -12.63
N GLY A 200 -3.65 19.05 -13.94
CA GLY A 200 -3.39 20.02 -14.99
C GLY A 200 -4.67 20.55 -15.64
N GLN A 201 -4.51 21.41 -16.65
CA GLN A 201 -5.64 21.97 -17.40
C GLN A 201 -6.36 20.92 -18.26
N ASN A 202 -5.60 20.04 -18.91
CA ASN A 202 -6.14 19.06 -19.87
C ASN A 202 -5.97 17.61 -19.40
N GLU A 203 -5.17 17.37 -18.36
CA GLU A 203 -4.80 16.04 -17.89
C GLU A 203 -4.74 15.99 -16.38
N ILE A 204 -5.12 14.85 -15.82
CA ILE A 204 -4.87 14.49 -14.42
C ILE A 204 -3.91 13.31 -14.43
N VAL A 205 -2.75 13.47 -13.80
CA VAL A 205 -1.72 12.43 -13.73
C VAL A 205 -1.72 11.84 -12.33
N MET A 206 -1.96 10.54 -12.24
CA MET A 206 -1.93 9.79 -10.99
C MET A 206 -0.66 8.93 -10.98
N LYS A 207 0.18 9.09 -9.96
CA LYS A 207 1.46 8.36 -9.85
C LYS A 207 1.36 7.26 -8.82
N PHE A 208 1.89 6.10 -9.19
CA PHE A 208 1.71 4.84 -8.51
C PHE A 208 3.05 4.16 -8.28
N ASP A 209 3.16 3.43 -7.18
CA ASP A 209 4.44 2.95 -6.65
C ASP A 209 4.24 1.70 -5.77
N ASN A 210 3.63 0.63 -6.27
CA ASN A 210 3.41 -0.58 -5.47
C ASN A 210 4.34 -1.77 -5.82
N THR A 211 5.06 -1.74 -6.93
CA THR A 211 5.87 -2.89 -7.40
C THR A 211 7.27 -2.52 -7.91
N GLY A 212 7.69 -1.26 -7.74
CA GLY A 212 8.87 -0.72 -8.42
C GLY A 212 8.64 -0.36 -9.89
N ASP A 213 7.42 -0.60 -10.42
CA ASP A 213 7.05 -0.27 -11.80
C ASP A 213 6.81 1.23 -12.04
N HIS A 214 6.94 2.08 -11.01
CA HIS A 214 6.86 3.55 -11.03
C HIS A 214 6.08 4.11 -12.23
N PHE A 215 4.75 3.96 -12.22
CA PHE A 215 3.95 4.29 -13.39
C PHE A 215 2.99 5.43 -13.16
N GLU A 216 2.55 5.99 -14.28
CA GLU A 216 1.61 7.10 -14.34
C GLU A 216 0.33 6.66 -15.04
N ARG A 217 -0.81 6.98 -14.43
CA ARG A 217 -2.10 6.93 -15.09
C ARG A 217 -2.52 8.33 -15.46
N ILE A 218 -2.68 8.56 -16.76
CA ILE A 218 -3.12 9.85 -17.30
C ILE A 218 -4.60 9.77 -17.62
N VAL A 219 -5.36 10.71 -17.05
CA VAL A 219 -6.77 10.93 -17.37
C VAL A 219 -6.87 12.16 -18.24
N HIS A 220 -7.24 11.97 -19.51
CA HIS A 220 -7.41 13.08 -20.45
C HIS A 220 -8.79 13.72 -20.26
N MET A 221 -8.82 15.02 -19.99
CA MET A 221 -10.03 15.75 -19.58
C MET A 221 -10.83 16.32 -20.75
N THR A 222 -10.21 16.43 -21.92
CA THR A 222 -10.79 17.03 -23.13
C THR A 222 -10.76 16.11 -24.35
N ALA A 223 -10.19 14.91 -24.23
CA ALA A 223 -10.01 13.98 -25.33
C ALA A 223 -11.20 13.02 -25.53
N THR A 224 -11.27 12.43 -26.72
CA THR A 224 -12.13 11.28 -27.05
C THR A 224 -11.32 9.99 -27.07
N HIS A 225 -11.97 8.84 -26.87
CA HIS A 225 -11.25 7.56 -26.81
C HIS A 225 -10.74 7.21 -28.20
N PRO A 226 -9.44 6.93 -28.37
CA PRO A 226 -8.90 6.51 -29.66
C PRO A 226 -9.56 5.19 -30.08
N VAL A 227 -9.94 5.09 -31.36
CA VAL A 227 -10.63 3.89 -31.89
C VAL A 227 -9.71 2.65 -31.88
N ASN A 228 -8.39 2.85 -31.94
CA ASN A 228 -7.38 1.79 -32.06
C ASN A 228 -6.34 1.86 -30.93
N VAL A 229 -6.78 2.02 -29.68
CA VAL A 229 -5.84 2.04 -28.55
C VAL A 229 -5.31 0.63 -28.30
N GLN A 230 -3.98 0.50 -28.23
CA GLN A 230 -3.36 -0.74 -27.80
C GLN A 230 -3.66 -0.95 -26.30
N PRO A 231 -4.19 -2.12 -25.90
CA PRO A 231 -4.42 -2.40 -24.48
C PRO A 231 -3.12 -2.28 -23.68
N THR A 232 -3.16 -1.51 -22.60
CA THR A 232 -2.11 -1.45 -21.58
C THR A 232 -2.67 -2.02 -20.28
N LYS A 233 -1.79 -2.38 -19.33
CA LYS A 233 -2.21 -2.87 -18.01
C LYS A 233 -3.17 -1.94 -17.26
N HIS A 234 -3.21 -0.65 -17.61
CA HIS A 234 -4.02 0.38 -16.94
C HIS A 234 -5.05 1.04 -17.86
N GLY A 235 -5.10 0.66 -19.14
CA GLY A 235 -6.03 1.18 -20.13
C GLY A 235 -5.83 2.67 -20.49
N HIS A 236 -6.75 3.20 -21.29
CA HIS A 236 -6.80 4.62 -21.65
C HIS A 236 -7.98 5.30 -20.95
N SER A 237 -7.73 6.43 -20.29
CA SER A 237 -8.70 7.07 -19.40
C SER A 237 -9.14 8.43 -19.91
N ILE A 238 -10.45 8.67 -19.89
CA ILE A 238 -11.06 9.97 -20.21
C ILE A 238 -11.87 10.42 -19.01
N GLY A 239 -11.64 11.65 -18.58
CA GLY A 239 -12.32 12.25 -17.44
C GLY A 239 -13.19 13.43 -17.87
N ARG A 240 -14.20 13.73 -17.05
CA ARG A 240 -14.98 14.97 -17.12
C ARG A 240 -15.30 15.41 -15.70
N TRP A 241 -15.27 16.71 -15.43
CA TRP A 241 -15.77 17.26 -14.18
C TRP A 241 -17.30 17.25 -14.18
N THR A 242 -17.92 16.65 -13.17
CA THR A 242 -19.38 16.59 -13.03
C THR A 242 -19.94 17.72 -12.16
N ALA A 243 -19.08 18.45 -11.46
CA ALA A 243 -19.41 19.69 -10.76
C ALA A 243 -18.82 20.87 -11.53
N THR A 244 -19.60 21.92 -11.74
CA THR A 244 -19.08 23.19 -12.25
C THR A 244 -18.05 23.71 -11.25
N PRO A 245 -16.80 24.05 -11.66
CA PRO A 245 -15.88 24.74 -10.77
C PRO A 245 -16.59 26.00 -10.30
N SER A 246 -16.80 26.18 -9.00
CA SER A 246 -17.21 27.50 -8.51
C SER A 246 -16.15 28.48 -8.99
N SER A 247 -16.53 29.40 -9.86
CA SER A 247 -15.68 30.44 -10.42
C SER A 247 -15.21 31.36 -9.30
N SER A 248 -14.24 30.91 -8.51
CA SER A 248 -13.51 31.72 -7.57
C SER A 248 -12.11 31.89 -8.13
N THR A 249 -11.97 32.89 -9.00
CA THR A 249 -10.69 33.59 -9.14
C THR A 249 -10.25 34.00 -7.74
N PRO A 250 -9.00 33.74 -7.31
CA PRO A 250 -8.55 34.15 -5.99
C PRO A 250 -8.49 35.69 -5.97
N SER A 251 -9.47 36.32 -5.33
CA SER A 251 -9.41 37.76 -5.05
C SER A 251 -8.52 37.98 -3.84
N PRO A 252 -7.52 38.87 -3.89
CA PRO A 252 -6.67 39.13 -2.74
C PRO A 252 -7.47 39.96 -1.73
N SER A 253 -7.50 39.48 -0.49
CA SER A 253 -8.12 40.10 0.70
C SER A 253 -9.65 39.99 0.81
N ARG A 254 -10.13 39.18 1.77
CA ARG A 254 -10.92 39.62 2.94
C ARG A 254 -11.25 38.43 3.89
N PRO A 255 -11.36 38.63 5.23
CA PRO A 255 -11.43 37.55 6.21
C PRO A 255 -12.79 36.86 6.33
N THR A 256 -12.71 35.66 6.90
CA THR A 256 -13.71 34.63 7.18
C THR A 256 -14.95 35.04 7.99
N GLY A 257 -16.10 34.47 7.64
CA GLY A 257 -17.29 34.30 8.49
C GLY A 257 -18.02 33.00 8.12
N PRO A 258 -18.67 32.29 9.07
CA PRO A 258 -19.05 30.89 8.89
C PRO A 258 -20.37 30.76 8.09
N ALA A 259 -20.34 30.00 7.00
CA ALA A 259 -21.56 29.50 6.39
C ALA A 259 -22.03 28.27 7.17
N SER A 260 -23.13 28.45 7.90
CA SER A 260 -23.88 27.44 8.63
C SER A 260 -24.43 26.35 7.70
N ALA A 261 -24.15 25.07 8.01
CA ALA A 261 -24.97 23.95 7.57
C ALA A 261 -25.57 23.28 8.81
N GLN A 262 -26.88 23.46 8.99
CA GLN A 262 -27.67 22.84 10.05
C GLN A 262 -27.90 21.36 9.76
N ALA A 263 -27.46 20.54 10.71
CA ALA A 263 -28.13 19.37 11.30
C ALA A 263 -28.52 18.16 10.41
N CYS A 264 -27.75 17.08 10.58
CA CYS A 264 -28.32 15.77 10.92
C CYS A 264 -27.99 15.47 12.38
N ARG A 265 -28.98 15.63 13.27
CA ARG A 265 -28.88 15.26 14.70
C ARG A 265 -28.78 13.73 14.80
N ARG A 266 -27.73 13.21 15.44
CA ARG A 266 -27.80 11.89 16.08
C ARG A 266 -28.57 12.04 17.39
N ALA A 267 -29.66 11.27 17.53
CA ALA A 267 -30.32 11.05 18.80
C ALA A 267 -29.33 10.40 19.79
N ARG A 268 -29.31 10.89 21.03
CA ARG A 268 -28.62 10.22 22.15
C ARG A 268 -29.31 8.88 22.44
N PRO A 269 -28.58 7.83 22.84
CA PRO A 269 -29.18 6.72 23.54
C PRO A 269 -29.50 7.12 24.98
N SER A 270 -30.76 6.98 25.37
CA SER A 270 -31.20 6.91 26.76
C SER A 270 -30.85 5.55 27.33
N THR A 271 -30.06 5.51 28.40
CA THR A 271 -30.04 4.38 29.34
C THR A 271 -31.42 4.17 29.94
N PRO A 272 -31.79 2.92 30.26
CA PRO A 272 -32.02 2.61 31.65
C PRO A 272 -31.32 1.33 32.13
N SER A 273 -31.22 1.28 33.45
CA SER A 273 -30.64 0.28 34.33
C SER A 273 -31.39 -1.06 34.37
N SER A 274 -30.72 -2.01 35.04
CA SER A 274 -31.24 -3.06 35.94
C SER A 274 -32.10 -4.19 35.34
N ASP A 275 -31.52 -5.40 35.26
CA ASP A 275 -31.80 -6.53 36.17
C ASP A 275 -31.63 -7.91 35.51
N SER A 276 -30.83 -8.74 36.20
CA SER A 276 -31.03 -10.16 36.53
C SER A 276 -31.16 -11.26 35.46
N CYS A 277 -30.45 -12.35 35.79
CA CYS A 277 -30.37 -13.72 35.23
C CYS A 277 -29.41 -13.94 34.05
#